data_AF-A0A946UQB8-F1
#
_entry.id   AF-A0A946UQB8-F1
#
_cell.length_a   1.000
_cell.length_b   1.000
_cell.length_c   1.000
_cell.angle_alpha   90.00
_cell.angle_beta   90.00
_cell.angle_gamma   90.00
#
_symmetry.space_group_name_H-M   'P 1'
#
loop_
_entity.id
_entity.type
_entity.pdbx_description
1 polymer ?
#
loop_
_entity_poly.entity_id
_entity_poly.type
_entity_poly.pdbx_seq_one_letter_code
_entity_poly.pdbx_strand_id
1 'polypeptide(L)'
;MATLCVAFSFYSVYVYTDGTDASHIPAMNAAERDGAEVYQQYNCVACHQFYGLGGYMGPDLTNVISNRGEAYTRAFIVAGTARMPKLGLTAAEVDAVIDYLAFVDRTGSYPAKNVEIEWYGTVAHEDDPQ
;
A
#
# COMPACT_ATOMS: atom_id res chain seq x y z
N MET A 1 -20.94 18.78 26.12
CA MET A 1 -21.25 17.65 25.20
C MET A 1 -21.54 18.14 23.79
N ALA A 2 -22.53 19.02 23.58
CA ALA A 2 -22.85 19.56 22.25
C ALA A 2 -21.65 20.21 21.52
N THR A 3 -20.82 21.00 22.21
CA THR A 3 -19.63 21.63 21.62
C THR A 3 -18.62 20.63 21.08
N LEU A 4 -18.39 19.51 21.79
CA LEU A 4 -17.47 18.45 21.34
C LEU A 4 -18.03 17.70 20.14
N CYS A 5 -19.34 17.42 20.14
CA CYS A 5 -20.00 16.79 18.98
C CYS A 5 -19.91 17.66 17.74
N VAL A 6 -20.16 18.98 17.88
CA VAL A 6 -20.07 19.92 16.77
C VAL A 6 -18.64 20.01 16.25
N ALA A 7 -17.64 20.17 17.12
CA ALA A 7 -16.23 20.21 16.72
C ALA A 7 -15.79 18.90 16.03
N PHE A 8 -16.20 17.74 16.56
CA PHE A 8 -15.92 16.44 15.96
C PHE A 8 -16.57 16.28 14.58
N SER A 9 -17.82 16.73 14.42
CA SER A 9 -18.50 16.70 13.12
C SER A 9 -17.82 17.59 12.09
N PHE A 10 -17.45 18.82 12.47
CA PHE A 10 -16.70 19.72 11.57
C PHE A 10 -15.34 19.15 11.20
N TYR A 11 -14.59 18.62 12.18
CA TYR A 11 -13.29 18.00 11.93
C TYR A 11 -13.43 16.77 11.02
N SER A 12 -14.46 15.94 11.25
CA SER A 12 -14.73 14.78 10.39
C SER A 12 -15.06 15.22 8.97
N VAL A 13 -15.94 16.21 8.78
CA VAL A 13 -16.26 16.74 7.45
C VAL A 13 -14.99 17.23 6.77
N TYR A 14 -14.16 18.02 7.46
CA TYR A 14 -12.88 18.50 6.91
C TYR A 14 -11.99 17.33 6.47
N VAL A 15 -11.75 16.35 7.35
CA VAL A 15 -10.91 15.18 7.04
C VAL A 15 -11.46 14.40 5.84
N TYR A 16 -12.78 14.17 5.77
CA TYR A 16 -13.40 13.39 4.68
C TYR A 16 -13.61 14.17 3.38
N THR A 17 -13.30 15.47 3.32
CA THR A 17 -13.50 16.29 2.11
C THR A 17 -12.18 16.82 1.58
N ASP A 18 -11.47 17.62 2.37
CA ASP A 18 -10.26 18.34 1.92
C ASP A 18 -9.00 17.87 2.67
N GLY A 19 -9.15 17.46 3.94
CA GLY A 19 -8.03 17.17 4.84
C GLY A 19 -7.20 15.95 4.47
N THR A 20 -7.68 15.11 3.54
CA THR A 20 -6.95 13.96 2.99
C THR A 20 -6.85 14.00 1.47
N ASP A 21 -6.94 15.19 0.85
CA ASP A 21 -6.72 15.29 -0.60
C ASP A 21 -5.32 14.78 -0.96
N ALA A 22 -5.28 13.74 -1.79
CA ALA A 22 -4.06 13.14 -2.32
C ALA A 22 -4.06 13.31 -3.84
N SER A 23 -4.25 14.55 -4.31
CA SER A 23 -4.40 14.88 -5.73
C SER A 23 -3.22 14.47 -6.62
N HIS A 24 -2.05 14.19 -6.04
CA HIS A 24 -0.88 13.64 -6.74
C HIS A 24 -0.95 12.11 -6.93
N ILE A 25 -1.75 11.40 -6.12
CA ILE A 25 -1.95 9.96 -6.26
C ILE A 25 -3.12 9.71 -7.22
N PRO A 26 -2.87 9.18 -8.42
CA PRO A 26 -3.95 8.86 -9.36
C PRO A 26 -4.86 7.78 -8.77
N ALA A 27 -6.16 7.87 -9.04
CA ALA A 27 -7.09 6.81 -8.68
C ALA A 27 -6.70 5.48 -9.34
N MET A 28 -6.87 4.38 -8.62
CA MET A 28 -6.67 3.04 -9.16
C MET A 28 -7.57 2.81 -10.38
N ASN A 29 -7.05 2.18 -11.42
CA ASN A 29 -7.82 1.66 -12.54
C ASN A 29 -8.58 0.37 -12.14
N ALA A 30 -9.33 -0.24 -13.06
CA ALA A 30 -10.13 -1.43 -12.74
C ALA A 30 -9.27 -2.64 -12.31
N ALA A 31 -8.20 -2.95 -13.04
CA ALA A 31 -7.34 -4.08 -12.73
C ALA A 31 -6.60 -3.91 -11.39
N GLU A 32 -6.15 -2.68 -11.09
CA GLU A 32 -5.51 -2.35 -9.81
C GLU A 32 -6.47 -2.54 -8.63
N ARG A 33 -7.76 -2.20 -8.80
CA ARG A 33 -8.79 -2.44 -7.77
C ARG A 33 -9.11 -3.91 -7.60
N ASP A 34 -9.23 -4.65 -8.69
CA ASP A 34 -9.44 -6.11 -8.65
C ASP A 34 -8.27 -6.79 -7.93
N GLY A 35 -7.04 -6.34 -8.18
CA GLY A 35 -5.85 -6.81 -7.48
C GLY A 35 -5.85 -6.50 -5.99
N ALA A 36 -6.31 -5.31 -5.61
CA ALA A 36 -6.48 -4.93 -4.20
C ALA A 36 -7.51 -5.83 -3.49
N GLU A 37 -8.61 -6.18 -4.16
CA GLU A 37 -9.62 -7.10 -3.64
C GLU A 37 -9.04 -8.51 -3.45
N VAL A 38 -8.32 -9.03 -4.45
CA VAL A 38 -7.62 -10.33 -4.34
C VAL A 38 -6.61 -10.31 -3.19
N TYR A 39 -5.81 -9.25 -3.06
CA TYR A 39 -4.84 -9.10 -1.97
C TYR A 39 -5.51 -9.16 -0.58
N GLN A 40 -6.69 -8.55 -0.44
CA GLN A 40 -7.48 -8.60 0.79
C GLN A 40 -8.14 -9.96 1.02
N GLN A 41 -8.76 -10.54 -0.01
CA GLN A 41 -9.48 -11.81 0.06
C GLN A 41 -8.55 -12.97 0.46
N TYR A 42 -7.33 -12.98 -0.08
CA TYR A 42 -6.30 -13.97 0.25
C TYR A 42 -5.44 -13.57 1.47
N ASN A 43 -5.78 -12.46 2.13
CA ASN A 43 -5.18 -11.98 3.38
C ASN A 43 -3.65 -11.83 3.31
N CYS A 44 -3.14 -11.31 2.19
CA CYS A 44 -1.70 -11.14 1.97
C CYS A 44 -1.04 -10.25 3.06
N VAL A 45 -1.78 -9.27 3.58
CA VAL A 45 -1.35 -8.36 4.65
C VAL A 45 -1.03 -9.08 5.97
N ALA A 46 -1.57 -10.28 6.21
CA ALA A 46 -1.25 -11.02 7.43
C ALA A 46 0.23 -11.46 7.48
N CYS A 47 0.87 -11.58 6.32
CA CYS A 47 2.29 -11.93 6.23
C CYS A 47 3.16 -10.78 5.73
N HIS A 48 2.63 -9.92 4.85
CA HIS A 48 3.38 -8.89 4.16
C HIS A 48 3.00 -7.48 4.61
N GLN A 49 3.83 -6.50 4.23
CA GLN A 49 3.67 -5.10 4.58
C GLN A 49 3.49 -4.22 3.34
N PHE A 50 2.84 -3.08 3.55
CA PHE A 50 3.01 -1.88 2.74
C PHE A 50 3.40 -0.72 3.65
N TYR A 51 4.38 0.07 3.22
CA TYR A 51 4.94 1.20 3.96
C TYR A 51 5.39 0.83 5.39
N GLY A 52 5.85 -0.41 5.59
CA GLY A 52 6.19 -0.94 6.91
C GLY A 52 4.98 -1.30 7.78
N LEU A 53 3.76 -1.25 7.27
CA LEU A 53 2.52 -1.59 7.97
C LEU A 53 1.96 -2.92 7.47
N GLY A 54 1.74 -3.87 8.38
CA GLY A 54 1.21 -5.20 8.06
C GLY A 54 1.92 -6.31 8.84
N GLY A 55 1.90 -7.52 8.29
CA GLY A 55 2.60 -8.69 8.82
C GLY A 55 4.10 -8.67 8.52
N TYR A 56 4.90 -9.26 9.41
CA TYR A 56 6.38 -9.27 9.30
C TYR A 56 6.95 -10.65 8.95
N MET A 57 6.10 -11.60 8.55
CA MET A 57 6.54 -12.96 8.20
C MET A 57 7.15 -13.04 6.79
N GLY A 58 6.63 -12.22 5.87
CA GLY A 58 7.15 -11.98 4.54
C GLY A 58 7.80 -10.60 4.45
N PRO A 59 8.53 -10.32 3.36
CA PRO A 59 9.09 -8.99 3.10
C PRO A 59 8.00 -7.94 2.85
N ASP A 60 8.35 -6.67 3.09
CA ASP A 60 7.57 -5.53 2.63
C ASP A 60 7.46 -5.54 1.09
N LEU A 61 6.26 -5.26 0.58
CA LEU A 61 5.92 -5.33 -0.83
C LEU A 61 5.78 -3.96 -1.50
N THR A 62 5.98 -2.85 -0.76
CA THR A 62 5.74 -1.48 -1.22
C THR A 62 6.37 -1.22 -2.56
N ASN A 63 7.66 -1.53 -2.69
CA ASN A 63 8.41 -1.30 -3.92
C ASN A 63 8.92 -2.62 -4.54
N VAL A 64 8.16 -3.72 -4.42
CA VAL A 64 8.64 -5.03 -4.90
C VAL A 64 8.79 -5.07 -6.42
N ILE A 65 7.93 -4.35 -7.14
CA ILE A 65 7.95 -4.31 -8.61
C ILE A 65 9.20 -3.60 -9.11
N SER A 66 9.52 -2.40 -8.63
CA SER A 66 10.76 -1.70 -9.03
C SER A 66 12.03 -2.42 -8.56
N ASN A 67 12.02 -3.05 -7.38
CA ASN A 67 13.22 -3.68 -6.81
C ASN A 67 13.53 -5.09 -7.37
N ARG A 68 12.51 -5.85 -7.77
CA ARG A 68 12.64 -7.27 -8.17
C ARG A 68 12.09 -7.59 -9.56
N GLY A 69 11.17 -6.77 -10.07
CA GLY A 69 10.50 -6.97 -11.35
C GLY A 69 9.29 -7.90 -11.25
N GLU A 70 8.35 -7.72 -12.19
CA GLU A 70 7.09 -8.47 -12.23
C GLU A 70 7.29 -9.98 -12.36
N ALA A 71 8.22 -10.43 -13.21
CA ALA A 71 8.45 -11.86 -13.44
C ALA A 71 8.88 -12.58 -12.17
N TYR A 72 9.71 -11.93 -11.34
CA TYR A 72 10.10 -12.44 -10.04
C TYR A 72 8.88 -12.54 -9.12
N THR A 73 8.14 -11.44 -8.95
CA THR A 73 6.98 -11.37 -8.06
C THR A 73 5.92 -12.40 -8.44
N ARG A 74 5.63 -12.54 -9.73
CA ARG A 74 4.70 -13.54 -10.28
C ARG A 74 5.11 -14.97 -9.92
N ALA A 75 6.39 -15.31 -10.05
CA ALA A 75 6.87 -16.66 -9.74
C ALA A 75 6.58 -17.05 -8.29
N PHE A 76 6.77 -16.12 -7.34
CA PHE A 76 6.50 -16.35 -5.92
C PHE A 76 5.00 -16.45 -5.62
N ILE A 77 4.16 -15.62 -6.25
CA ILE A 77 2.69 -15.70 -6.06
C ILE A 77 2.15 -17.06 -6.55
N VAL A 78 2.62 -17.52 -7.72
CA VAL A 78 2.15 -18.77 -8.33
C VAL A 78 2.67 -20.01 -7.61
N ALA A 79 3.97 -20.02 -7.25
CA ALA A 79 4.62 -21.19 -6.69
C ALA A 79 4.48 -21.27 -5.15
N GLY A 80 4.40 -20.13 -4.48
CA GLY A 80 4.61 -20.04 -3.03
C GLY A 80 6.06 -20.29 -2.62
N THR A 81 6.29 -20.43 -1.33
CA THR A 81 7.58 -20.82 -0.72
C THR A 81 7.34 -21.84 0.40
N ALA A 82 8.37 -22.17 1.17
CA ALA A 82 8.21 -22.98 2.37
C ALA A 82 7.31 -22.33 3.44
N ARG A 83 7.17 -21.00 3.44
CA ARG A 83 6.35 -20.24 4.40
C ARG A 83 5.15 -19.56 3.75
N MET A 84 5.31 -19.06 2.53
CA MET A 84 4.21 -18.47 1.76
C MET A 84 3.43 -19.61 1.10
N PRO A 85 2.16 -19.84 1.48
CA PRO A 85 1.39 -20.94 0.92
C PRO A 85 1.14 -20.73 -0.57
N LYS A 86 0.96 -21.84 -1.30
CA LYS A 86 0.46 -21.79 -2.67
C LYS A 86 -1.04 -21.48 -2.63
N LEU A 87 -1.41 -20.25 -2.99
CA LEU A 87 -2.77 -19.72 -2.84
C LEU A 87 -3.76 -20.27 -3.88
N GLY A 88 -3.27 -20.82 -4.99
CA GLY A 88 -4.13 -21.39 -6.05
C GLY A 88 -4.85 -20.33 -6.88
N LEU A 89 -4.30 -19.11 -6.95
CA LEU A 89 -4.79 -18.01 -7.78
C LEU A 89 -4.79 -18.39 -9.26
N THR A 90 -5.80 -17.91 -9.99
CA THR A 90 -5.88 -17.97 -11.45
C THR A 90 -4.87 -17.00 -12.08
N ALA A 91 -4.56 -17.20 -13.37
CA ALA A 91 -3.65 -16.30 -14.08
C ALA A 91 -4.11 -14.83 -14.04
N ALA A 92 -5.42 -14.60 -14.19
CA ALA A 92 -6.01 -13.26 -14.16
C ALA A 92 -5.91 -12.61 -12.77
N GLU A 93 -6.13 -13.36 -11.69
CA GLU A 93 -5.95 -12.84 -10.33
C GLU A 93 -4.48 -12.51 -10.04
N VAL A 94 -3.54 -13.33 -10.54
CA VAL A 94 -2.12 -13.03 -10.42
C VAL A 94 -1.76 -11.75 -11.19
N ASP A 95 -2.29 -11.57 -12.40
CA ASP A 95 -2.10 -10.35 -13.18
C ASP A 95 -2.63 -9.12 -12.42
N ALA A 96 -3.85 -9.21 -11.89
CA ALA A 96 -4.46 -8.13 -11.11
C ALA A 96 -3.64 -7.78 -9.86
N VAL A 97 -3.14 -8.78 -9.12
CA VAL A 97 -2.25 -8.53 -7.96
C VAL A 97 -0.95 -7.85 -8.39
N ILE A 98 -0.37 -8.22 -9.53
CA ILE A 98 0.83 -7.54 -10.04
C ILE A 98 0.52 -6.08 -10.38
N ASP A 99 -0.61 -5.79 -11.02
CA ASP A 99 -1.04 -4.42 -11.31
C ASP A 99 -1.24 -3.62 -10.03
N TYR A 100 -1.85 -4.21 -9.01
CA TYR A 100 -1.99 -3.58 -7.69
C TYR A 100 -0.64 -3.31 -7.01
N LEU A 101 0.31 -4.25 -7.09
CA LEU A 101 1.65 -4.03 -6.56
C LEU A 101 2.41 -2.95 -7.33
N ALA A 102 2.20 -2.84 -8.65
CA ALA A 102 2.75 -1.76 -9.46
C ALA A 102 2.11 -0.41 -9.11
N PHE A 103 0.81 -0.40 -8.78
CA PHE A 103 0.14 0.77 -8.21
C PHE A 103 0.78 1.20 -6.89
N VAL A 104 0.98 0.28 -5.94
CA VAL A 104 1.59 0.62 -4.65
C VAL A 104 3.02 1.15 -4.84
N ASP A 105 3.79 0.56 -5.74
CA ASP A 105 5.17 0.97 -6.05
C ASP A 105 5.28 2.43 -6.51
N ARG A 106 4.26 2.94 -7.21
CA ARG A 106 4.20 4.35 -7.67
C ARG A 106 3.59 5.32 -6.67
N THR A 107 2.96 4.86 -5.59
CA THR A 107 2.30 5.73 -4.61
C THR A 107 3.16 6.08 -3.40
N GLY A 108 4.36 5.52 -3.29
CA GLY A 108 5.31 5.89 -2.23
C GLY A 108 6.48 4.93 -2.14
N SER A 109 7.39 5.17 -1.20
CA SER A 109 8.57 4.34 -1.01
C SER A 109 8.78 3.86 0.42
N TYR A 110 9.33 2.65 0.58
CA TYR A 110 9.71 2.11 1.88
C TYR A 110 11.07 1.38 1.84
N PRO A 111 11.93 1.55 2.87
CA PRO A 111 11.80 2.52 3.96
C PRO A 111 11.94 3.96 3.46
N ALA A 112 11.32 4.89 4.18
CA ALA A 112 11.45 6.33 3.94
C ALA A 112 12.93 6.73 3.83
N LYS A 113 13.30 7.42 2.75
CA LYS A 113 14.68 7.83 2.46
C LYS A 113 14.77 9.35 2.58
N ASN A 114 15.92 9.87 3.00
CA ASN A 114 16.16 11.32 3.10
C ASN A 114 15.16 12.03 4.04
N VAL A 115 14.80 11.37 5.13
CA VAL A 115 13.99 11.94 6.21
C VAL A 115 14.78 13.01 6.97
N GLU A 116 14.24 14.22 7.06
CA GLU A 116 14.70 15.22 8.03
C GLU A 116 13.92 15.05 9.33
N ILE A 117 14.63 14.84 10.43
CA ILE A 117 14.00 14.76 11.76
C ILE A 117 13.85 16.18 12.28
N GLU A 118 12.60 16.62 12.43
CA GLU A 118 12.29 17.90 13.01
C GLU A 118 12.62 17.92 14.51
N TRP A 119 12.84 19.10 15.06
CA TRP A 119 13.29 19.28 16.46
C TRP A 119 12.36 18.64 17.52
N TYR A 120 11.09 18.41 17.19
CA TYR A 120 10.09 17.81 18.09
C TYR A 120 9.85 16.32 17.82
N GLY A 121 10.74 15.68 17.03
CA GLY A 121 10.79 14.24 16.82
C GLY A 121 9.87 13.71 15.72
N THR A 122 9.15 14.58 15.03
CA THR A 122 8.46 14.25 13.77
C THR A 122 9.45 14.16 12.62
N VAL A 123 9.01 13.47 11.59
CA VAL A 123 9.76 13.25 10.35
C VAL A 123 9.14 14.15 9.30
N ALA A 124 9.91 15.10 8.78
CA ALA A 124 9.64 15.73 7.51
C ALA A 124 10.15 14.79 6.42
N HIS A 125 9.23 14.32 5.57
CA HIS A 125 9.57 13.48 4.44
C HIS A 125 9.23 14.22 3.16
N GLU A 126 10.23 14.37 2.30
CA GLU A 126 10.14 15.03 1.00
C GLU A 126 9.56 14.03 -0.04
N ASP A 127 8.38 13.48 0.21
CA ASP A 127 7.68 12.63 -0.76
C ASP A 127 6.82 13.48 -1.69
N ASP A 128 7.47 14.09 -2.69
CA ASP A 128 7.18 13.91 -4.12
C ASP A 128 8.04 14.91 -4.91
N PRO A 129 8.79 14.50 -5.95
CA PRO A 129 9.32 15.46 -6.90
C PRO A 129 8.16 16.26 -7.50
N GLN A 130 8.33 17.58 -7.61
CA GLN A 130 7.42 18.47 -8.35
C GLN A 130 7.09 17.95 -9.76
#